data_AF-A0A3M5FN95-F1
#
_entry.id   AF-A0A3M5FN95-F1
#
_cell.length_a   1.000
_cell.length_b   1.000
_cell.length_c   1.000
_cell.angle_alpha   90.00
_cell.angle_beta   90.00
_cell.angle_gamma   90.00
#
_symmetry.space_group_name_H-M   'P 1'
#
loop_
_entity.id
_entity.type
_entity.pdbx_description
1 polymer ?
#
loop_
_entity_poly.entity_id
_entity_poly.type
_entity_poly.pdbx_seq_one_letter_code
_entity_poly.pdbx_strand_id
1 'polypeptide(L)'
;MRKRTALLRFDPALASLRDGISAVQRIGTTLWIANDETTSLERLTVRDAARGEVICDGHRSFSLIKYLKLPLPKSDAEIDIEGLAYDHGTGYLWLAGSHSLKRKKAKADDSSQKNIKQLSTVEADGNRYLLARIPVVQEGDSHVLTKKVDTDARTAAQLNGNEFGNDLIKEIAKDDQLKDFLLIPSKDNGFDIEGLVVIGSRLLLGLRGPVLRGWAIVFEIEPELSKDSTDTLVLKKIGPDGRRYRKHFFELNGLGVRDLCISGDDLLILAGPTMELDGPVKVFRWHGDFAEEESVIFSDQLEIVMEVPFGQGVDHAEGMCIFGTGEQAGDELLIVYDVAAQRRKLGDTDVEADLFTPNQL
;
A
#
# COMPACT_ATOMS: atom_id res chain seq x y z
N MET A 1 14.55 -5.51 21.20
CA MET A 1 14.46 -5.19 19.77
C MET A 1 15.74 -4.51 19.33
N ARG A 2 16.49 -5.11 18.40
CA ARG A 2 17.65 -4.45 17.78
C ARG A 2 17.12 -3.67 16.58
N LYS A 3 17.35 -2.37 16.56
CA LYS A 3 16.99 -1.50 15.42
C LYS A 3 18.23 -1.29 14.58
N ARG A 4 18.15 -1.65 13.29
CA ARG A 4 19.09 -1.23 12.25
C ARG A 4 18.39 -0.22 11.35
N THR A 5 19.14 0.40 10.45
CA THR A 5 18.59 1.30 9.44
C THR A 5 18.96 0.80 8.05
N ALA A 6 18.04 1.02 7.10
CA ALA A 6 18.32 0.90 5.68
C ALA A 6 18.34 2.30 5.08
N LEU A 7 19.43 2.66 4.42
CA LEU A 7 19.56 3.94 3.74
C LEU A 7 18.97 3.82 2.33
N LEU A 8 17.90 4.55 2.06
CA LEU A 8 17.27 4.62 0.74
C LEU A 8 17.85 5.82 -0.02
N ARG A 9 18.48 5.58 -1.16
CA ARG A 9 19.13 6.60 -2.00
C ARG A 9 18.41 6.76 -3.32
N PHE A 10 17.78 7.91 -3.50
CA PHE A 10 17.10 8.27 -4.74
C PHE A 10 18.03 9.00 -5.72
N ASP A 11 17.63 9.03 -6.99
CA ASP A 11 18.32 9.82 -8.01
C ASP A 11 18.19 11.31 -7.67
N PRO A 12 19.26 12.13 -7.74
CA PRO A 12 19.19 13.57 -7.51
C PRO A 12 18.11 14.31 -8.32
N ALA A 13 17.79 13.84 -9.53
CA ALA A 13 16.73 14.41 -10.34
C ALA A 13 15.31 14.17 -9.78
N LEU A 14 15.17 13.20 -8.86
CA LEU A 14 13.93 12.77 -8.22
C LEU A 14 14.07 12.77 -6.69
N ALA A 15 14.88 13.70 -6.16
CA ALA A 15 15.22 13.78 -4.74
C ALA A 15 14.01 13.92 -3.80
N SER A 16 12.88 14.46 -4.28
CA SER A 16 11.64 14.59 -3.51
C SER A 16 10.98 13.25 -3.17
N LEU A 17 11.31 12.16 -3.88
CA LEU A 17 10.76 10.81 -3.62
C LEU A 17 11.10 10.24 -2.24
N ARG A 18 12.06 10.86 -1.54
CA ARG A 18 12.42 10.51 -0.17
C ARG A 18 11.37 10.92 0.87
N ASP A 19 10.41 11.75 0.46
CA ASP A 19 9.24 12.20 1.21
C ASP A 19 8.00 11.50 0.63
N GLY A 20 6.96 11.20 1.42
CA GLY A 20 5.73 10.63 0.87
C GLY A 20 5.85 9.15 0.48
N ILE A 21 6.74 8.38 1.13
CA ILE A 21 6.85 6.96 0.86
C ILE A 21 5.67 6.22 1.50
N SER A 22 4.78 5.70 0.67
CA SER A 22 3.53 5.06 1.06
C SER A 22 3.64 3.55 1.19
N ALA A 23 4.25 2.87 0.22
CA ALA A 23 4.29 1.41 0.16
C ALA A 23 5.68 0.86 -0.18
N VAL A 24 5.98 -0.36 0.25
CA VAL A 24 7.25 -1.02 -0.04
C VAL A 24 7.10 -2.52 -0.24
N GLN A 25 7.78 -3.08 -1.25
CA GLN A 25 7.80 -4.51 -1.53
C GLN A 25 9.21 -4.97 -1.93
N ARG A 26 9.71 -5.99 -1.24
CA ARG A 26 10.99 -6.64 -1.58
C ARG A 26 10.76 -7.72 -2.65
N ILE A 27 11.60 -7.73 -3.69
CA ILE A 27 11.64 -8.80 -4.72
C ILE A 27 13.10 -9.14 -5.03
N GLY A 28 13.56 -10.35 -4.70
CA GLY A 28 14.93 -10.82 -5.00
C GLY A 28 16.00 -9.92 -4.37
N THR A 29 16.73 -9.12 -5.16
CA THR A 29 17.71 -8.08 -4.76
C THR A 29 17.21 -6.63 -4.94
N THR A 30 15.96 -6.47 -5.38
CA THR A 30 15.31 -5.16 -5.58
C THR A 30 14.30 -4.80 -4.49
N LEU A 31 14.22 -3.51 -4.16
CA LEU A 31 13.22 -2.92 -3.27
C LEU A 31 12.33 -2.01 -4.10
N TRP A 32 11.05 -2.34 -4.21
CA TRP A 32 10.04 -1.57 -4.92
C TRP A 32 9.34 -0.64 -3.95
N ILE A 33 9.17 0.62 -4.36
CA ILE A 33 8.70 1.70 -3.52
C ILE A 33 7.61 2.46 -4.28
N ALA A 34 6.53 2.77 -3.59
CA ALA A 34 5.51 3.70 -4.03
C ALA A 34 5.66 5.05 -3.31
N ASN A 35 5.14 6.09 -3.96
CA ASN A 35 5.08 7.44 -3.43
C ASN A 35 3.69 8.03 -3.69
N ASP A 36 3.09 8.65 -2.68
CA ASP A 36 1.71 9.14 -2.71
C ASP A 36 1.49 10.27 -3.74
N GLU A 37 2.53 11.04 -4.07
CA GLU A 37 2.46 12.17 -5.00
C GLU A 37 2.76 11.82 -6.47
N THR A 38 3.00 10.55 -6.82
CA THR A 38 3.52 10.17 -8.15
C THR A 38 2.60 9.26 -8.99
N THR A 39 3.01 9.07 -10.25
CA THR A 39 2.39 8.14 -11.21
C THR A 39 3.36 7.04 -11.66
N SER A 40 4.37 6.78 -10.84
CA SER A 40 5.44 5.84 -11.11
C SER A 40 5.65 4.90 -9.94
N LEU A 41 6.29 3.77 -10.22
CA LEU A 41 6.90 2.93 -9.20
C LEU A 41 8.40 3.10 -9.25
N GLU A 42 9.00 3.12 -8.08
CA GLU A 42 10.41 3.33 -7.91
C GLU A 42 11.05 2.02 -7.48
N ARG A 43 12.28 1.80 -7.92
CA ARG A 43 13.01 0.57 -7.60
C ARG A 43 14.44 0.88 -7.23
N LEU A 44 14.81 0.46 -6.03
CA LEU A 44 16.19 0.45 -5.54
C LEU A 44 16.77 -0.97 -5.61
N THR A 45 18.08 -1.07 -5.60
CA THR A 45 18.86 -2.29 -5.50
C THR A 45 19.41 -2.37 -4.08
N VAL A 46 19.10 -3.46 -3.40
CA VAL A 46 19.55 -3.71 -2.04
C VAL A 46 20.99 -4.21 -2.06
N ARG A 47 21.86 -3.56 -1.28
CA ARG A 47 23.25 -3.92 -1.10
C ARG A 47 23.59 -4.02 0.38
N ASP A 48 24.26 -5.09 0.74
CA ASP A 48 24.89 -5.22 2.05
C ASP A 48 26.19 -4.40 2.05
N ALA A 49 26.28 -3.45 2.97
CA ALA A 49 27.49 -2.67 3.18
C ALA A 49 28.35 -3.27 4.30
N ALA A 50 29.62 -2.83 4.36
CA ALA A 50 30.51 -3.23 5.44
C ALA A 50 29.89 -2.88 6.81
N ARG A 51 30.10 -3.73 7.82
CA ARG A 51 29.60 -3.56 9.20
C ARG A 51 28.09 -3.74 9.40
N GLY A 52 27.38 -4.30 8.42
CA GLY A 52 25.97 -4.71 8.57
C GLY A 52 24.97 -3.57 8.39
N GLU A 53 25.40 -2.48 7.75
CA GLU A 53 24.54 -1.42 7.20
C GLU A 53 23.90 -1.92 5.90
N VAL A 54 22.66 -1.48 5.64
CA VAL A 54 21.93 -1.80 4.41
C VAL A 54 21.80 -0.53 3.59
N ILE A 55 22.24 -0.57 2.33
CA ILE A 55 22.11 0.53 1.39
C ILE A 55 21.25 0.08 0.23
N CYS A 56 20.18 0.83 -0.04
CA CYS A 56 19.30 0.65 -1.19
C CYS A 56 19.59 1.77 -2.19
N ASP A 57 20.26 1.46 -3.31
CA ASP A 57 20.70 2.44 -4.31
C ASP A 57 20.30 2.05 -5.74
N GLY A 58 20.93 2.61 -6.78
CA GLY A 58 20.67 2.17 -8.16
C GLY A 58 19.22 2.44 -8.60
N HIS A 59 18.72 3.61 -8.20
CA HIS A 59 17.36 4.06 -8.43
C HIS A 59 16.95 3.97 -9.90
N ARG A 60 15.76 3.39 -10.14
CA ARG A 60 15.11 3.34 -11.45
C ARG A 60 13.62 3.61 -11.29
N SER A 61 13.12 4.56 -12.08
CA SER A 61 11.70 4.92 -12.11
C SER A 61 10.94 4.26 -13.26
N PHE A 62 9.73 3.79 -12.96
CA PHE A 62 8.83 3.08 -13.86
C PHE A 62 7.50 3.82 -13.95
N SER A 63 7.37 4.70 -14.94
CA SER A 63 6.10 5.40 -15.22
C SER A 63 4.98 4.42 -15.57
N LEU A 64 3.90 4.42 -14.79
CA LEU A 64 2.82 3.43 -14.89
C LEU A 64 1.98 3.58 -16.15
N ILE A 65 1.93 4.77 -16.75
CA ILE A 65 1.23 5.00 -18.03
C ILE A 65 1.81 4.17 -19.18
N LYS A 66 3.04 3.66 -19.05
CA LYS A 66 3.65 2.75 -20.04
C LYS A 66 3.04 1.35 -20.00
N TYR A 67 2.47 0.96 -18.86
CA TYR A 67 1.98 -0.38 -18.59
C TYR A 67 0.44 -0.43 -18.53
N LEU A 68 -0.17 0.62 -17.98
CA LEU A 68 -1.58 0.70 -17.63
C LEU A 68 -2.29 1.86 -18.34
N LYS A 69 -3.61 1.74 -18.48
CA LYS A 69 -4.48 2.79 -19.05
C LYS A 69 -5.10 3.57 -17.90
N LEU A 70 -4.36 4.56 -17.39
CA LEU A 70 -4.84 5.41 -16.30
C LEU A 70 -6.09 6.20 -16.72
N PRO A 71 -7.11 6.33 -15.85
CA PRO A 71 -8.32 7.11 -16.15
C PRO A 71 -8.04 8.56 -16.52
N LEU A 72 -7.07 9.18 -15.83
CA LEU A 72 -6.61 10.55 -16.09
C LEU A 72 -5.16 10.49 -16.59
N PRO A 73 -4.92 10.60 -17.91
CA PRO A 73 -3.58 10.44 -18.49
C PRO A 73 -2.67 11.66 -18.34
N LYS A 74 -3.08 12.68 -17.57
CA LYS A 74 -2.28 13.88 -17.33
C LYS A 74 -1.19 13.60 -16.30
N SER A 75 -0.03 14.23 -16.47
CA SER A 75 1.15 13.99 -15.62
C SER A 75 1.03 14.50 -14.19
N ASP A 76 0.05 15.37 -13.90
CA ASP A 76 -0.17 16.00 -12.59
C ASP A 76 -1.22 15.28 -11.72
N ALA A 77 -1.85 14.22 -12.23
CA ALA A 77 -2.81 13.42 -11.48
C ALA A 77 -2.13 12.21 -10.82
N GLU A 78 -1.80 12.34 -9.54
CA GLU A 78 -1.20 11.28 -8.70
C GLU A 78 -2.09 10.03 -8.65
N ILE A 79 -1.49 8.86 -8.44
CA ILE A 79 -2.24 7.63 -8.21
C ILE A 79 -2.50 7.40 -6.71
N ASP A 80 -1.70 7.96 -5.81
CA ASP A 80 -1.80 7.68 -4.36
C ASP A 80 -1.69 6.16 -4.14
N ILE A 81 -0.57 5.57 -4.60
CA ILE A 81 -0.36 4.11 -4.53
C ILE A 81 0.00 3.78 -3.09
N GLU A 82 -0.93 3.16 -2.38
CA GLU A 82 -0.74 2.81 -0.97
C GLU A 82 -0.45 1.32 -0.79
N GLY A 83 -0.94 0.46 -1.68
CA GLY A 83 -0.75 -0.98 -1.57
C GLY A 83 0.18 -1.57 -2.64
N LEU A 84 1.15 -2.39 -2.23
CA LEU A 84 2.01 -3.19 -3.11
C LEU A 84 2.11 -4.63 -2.64
N ALA A 85 1.95 -5.60 -3.55
CA ALA A 85 2.17 -7.01 -3.22
C ALA A 85 2.73 -7.80 -4.40
N TYR A 86 3.81 -8.55 -4.16
CA TYR A 86 4.38 -9.43 -5.17
C TYR A 86 3.88 -10.87 -5.02
N ASP A 87 3.26 -11.39 -6.07
CA ASP A 87 2.89 -12.80 -6.15
C ASP A 87 4.04 -13.61 -6.72
N HIS A 88 4.76 -14.33 -5.85
CA HIS A 88 5.87 -15.21 -6.24
C HIS A 88 5.43 -16.37 -7.14
N GLY A 89 4.18 -16.84 -7.05
CA GLY A 89 3.68 -17.96 -7.83
C GLY A 89 3.38 -17.59 -9.29
N THR A 90 2.96 -16.35 -9.53
CA THR A 90 2.58 -15.87 -10.87
C THR A 90 3.56 -14.82 -11.45
N GLY A 91 4.44 -14.27 -10.62
CA GLY A 91 5.38 -13.22 -10.97
C GLY A 91 4.73 -11.89 -11.33
N TYR A 92 3.55 -11.59 -10.76
CA TYR A 92 2.89 -10.30 -10.89
C TYR A 92 3.18 -9.42 -9.67
N LEU A 93 3.48 -8.15 -9.91
CA LEU A 93 3.39 -7.11 -8.90
C LEU A 93 1.99 -6.50 -8.96
N TRP A 94 1.24 -6.66 -7.87
CA TRP A 94 -0.05 -6.02 -7.65
C TRP A 94 0.14 -4.65 -7.02
N LEU A 95 -0.72 -3.71 -7.42
CA LEU A 95 -0.77 -2.36 -6.89
C LEU A 95 -2.20 -1.91 -6.67
N ALA A 96 -2.42 -1.17 -5.59
CA ALA A 96 -3.69 -0.51 -5.27
C ALA A 96 -3.43 0.96 -4.96
N GLY A 97 -4.22 1.84 -5.57
CA GLY A 97 -4.37 3.21 -5.10
C GLY A 97 -5.29 3.27 -3.88
N SER A 98 -5.38 4.43 -3.23
CA SER A 98 -6.20 4.65 -2.04
C SER A 98 -7.71 4.45 -2.22
N HIS A 99 -8.22 4.57 -3.45
CA HIS A 99 -9.65 4.54 -3.77
C HIS A 99 -10.48 5.55 -2.95
N SER A 100 -9.87 6.67 -2.57
CA SER A 100 -10.45 7.60 -1.62
C SER A 100 -10.80 8.96 -2.23
N LEU A 101 -11.73 9.65 -1.56
CA LEU A 101 -11.91 11.09 -1.70
C LEU A 101 -10.88 11.83 -0.84
N LYS A 102 -10.48 13.03 -1.28
CA LYS A 102 -9.59 13.92 -0.51
C LYS A 102 -10.24 15.26 -0.19
N ARG A 103 -10.01 15.77 1.02
CA ARG A 103 -10.35 17.14 1.42
C ARG A 103 -9.16 18.06 1.15
N LYS A 104 -9.40 19.24 0.60
CA LYS A 104 -8.30 20.20 0.39
C LYS A 104 -7.72 20.69 1.72
N LYS A 105 -6.39 20.72 1.79
CA LYS A 105 -5.65 21.30 2.91
C LYS A 105 -5.73 22.83 2.91
N ALA A 106 -5.81 23.39 4.11
CA ALA A 106 -5.58 24.83 4.33
C ALA A 106 -4.09 25.16 4.12
N LYS A 107 -3.80 26.39 3.70
CA LYS A 107 -2.44 26.88 3.48
C LYS A 107 -2.17 28.12 4.33
N ALA A 108 -0.97 28.23 4.89
CA ALA A 108 -0.62 29.30 5.83
C ALA A 108 -0.62 30.70 5.19
N ASP A 109 -0.37 30.78 3.89
CA ASP A 109 -0.36 32.00 3.08
C ASP A 109 -1.75 32.42 2.57
N ASP A 110 -2.76 31.56 2.72
CA ASP A 110 -4.13 31.82 2.30
C ASP A 110 -4.94 32.57 3.38
N SER A 111 -5.87 33.44 2.95
CA SER A 111 -6.79 34.11 3.88
C SER A 111 -7.71 33.10 4.56
N SER A 112 -8.24 33.43 5.74
CA SER A 112 -9.18 32.56 6.47
C SER A 112 -10.40 32.17 5.61
N GLN A 113 -10.94 33.10 4.81
CA GLN A 113 -12.08 32.81 3.92
C GLN A 113 -11.70 31.79 2.83
N LYS A 114 -10.51 31.93 2.24
CA LYS A 114 -10.00 30.97 1.25
C LYS A 114 -9.76 29.61 1.91
N ASN A 115 -9.15 29.57 3.09
CA ASN A 115 -8.92 28.33 3.82
C ASN A 115 -10.22 27.63 4.26
N ILE A 116 -11.24 28.37 4.73
CA ILE A 116 -12.56 27.79 5.03
C ILE A 116 -13.17 27.15 3.76
N LYS A 117 -13.06 27.82 2.62
CA LYS A 117 -13.51 27.26 1.33
C LYS A 117 -12.74 25.99 0.95
N GLN A 118 -11.41 25.98 1.12
CA GLN A 118 -10.58 24.79 0.87
C GLN A 118 -11.03 23.63 1.75
N LEU A 119 -11.15 23.84 3.06
CA LEU A 119 -11.62 22.83 4.01
C LEU A 119 -13.05 22.36 3.73
N SER A 120 -13.86 23.16 3.04
CA SER A 120 -15.22 22.76 2.62
C SER A 120 -15.24 21.97 1.31
N THR A 121 -14.10 21.86 0.62
CA THR A 121 -13.99 21.23 -0.71
C THR A 121 -13.49 19.79 -0.57
N VAL A 122 -14.29 18.86 -1.09
CA VAL A 122 -13.96 17.43 -1.23
C VAL A 122 -13.86 17.11 -2.72
N GLU A 123 -12.82 16.38 -3.11
CA GLU A 123 -12.52 16.03 -4.50
C GLU A 123 -12.26 14.54 -4.64
N ALA A 124 -12.67 14.00 -5.80
CA ALA A 124 -12.22 12.71 -6.29
C ALA A 124 -11.06 12.93 -7.25
N ASP A 125 -10.05 12.07 -7.19
CA ASP A 125 -8.99 11.99 -8.19
C ASP A 125 -9.06 10.63 -8.86
N GLY A 126 -9.31 10.62 -10.16
CA GLY A 126 -9.68 9.42 -10.89
C GLY A 126 -8.61 8.33 -10.90
N ASN A 127 -7.34 8.72 -10.82
CA ASN A 127 -6.23 7.78 -10.80
C ASN A 127 -6.12 7.01 -9.47
N ARG A 128 -6.71 7.52 -8.37
CA ARG A 128 -6.73 6.86 -7.05
C ARG A 128 -7.51 5.55 -7.02
N TYR A 129 -8.43 5.34 -7.96
CA TYR A 129 -9.23 4.11 -8.05
C TYR A 129 -8.52 2.98 -8.82
N LEU A 130 -7.19 3.00 -8.86
CA LEU A 130 -6.41 1.99 -9.56
C LEU A 130 -6.29 0.72 -8.72
N LEU A 131 -6.66 -0.41 -9.31
CA LEU A 131 -6.28 -1.74 -8.83
C LEU A 131 -5.74 -2.50 -10.03
N ALA A 132 -4.46 -2.89 -10.01
CA ALA A 132 -3.81 -3.46 -11.18
C ALA A 132 -2.75 -4.49 -10.83
N ARG A 133 -2.35 -5.26 -11.84
CA ARG A 133 -1.17 -6.13 -11.80
C ARG A 133 -0.28 -5.87 -13.00
N ILE A 134 1.02 -5.94 -12.79
CA ILE A 134 2.03 -5.79 -13.85
C ILE A 134 3.02 -6.95 -13.77
N PRO A 135 3.29 -7.66 -14.88
CA PRO A 135 4.31 -8.71 -14.89
C PRO A 135 5.68 -8.16 -14.49
N VAL A 136 6.34 -8.88 -13.59
CA VAL A 136 7.75 -8.69 -13.26
C VAL A 136 8.57 -9.77 -13.94
N VAL A 137 9.65 -9.37 -14.61
CA VAL A 137 10.62 -10.28 -15.22
C VAL A 137 12.01 -10.02 -14.66
N GLN A 138 12.79 -11.08 -14.55
CA GLN A 138 14.18 -11.01 -14.15
C GLN A 138 15.04 -10.55 -15.35
N GLU A 139 15.88 -9.55 -15.12
CA GLU A 139 16.86 -9.01 -16.07
C GLU A 139 18.23 -9.02 -15.37
N GLY A 140 19.01 -10.07 -15.59
CA GLY A 140 20.25 -10.32 -14.82
C GLY A 140 19.95 -10.58 -13.34
N ASP A 141 20.67 -9.90 -12.45
CA ASP A 141 20.47 -9.98 -11.00
C ASP A 141 19.38 -9.02 -10.50
N SER A 142 18.49 -8.56 -11.37
CA SER A 142 17.54 -7.49 -11.11
C SER A 142 16.15 -7.84 -11.62
N HIS A 143 15.14 -7.07 -11.20
CA HIS A 143 13.75 -7.20 -11.63
C HIS A 143 13.28 -5.93 -12.36
N VAL A 144 12.44 -6.09 -13.39
CA VAL A 144 11.84 -5.01 -14.17
C VAL A 144 10.38 -5.28 -14.51
N LEU A 145 9.60 -4.22 -14.70
CA LEU A 145 8.22 -4.31 -15.18
C LEU A 145 8.17 -4.47 -16.70
N THR A 146 7.28 -5.34 -17.17
CA THR A 146 6.93 -5.45 -18.60
C THR A 146 5.42 -5.42 -18.80
N LYS A 147 4.98 -4.81 -19.91
CA LYS A 147 3.55 -4.78 -20.25
C LYS A 147 3.02 -6.14 -20.67
N LYS A 148 3.87 -6.95 -21.30
CA LYS A 148 3.55 -8.29 -21.77
C LYS A 148 4.80 -9.17 -21.74
N VAL A 149 4.63 -10.43 -21.38
CA VAL A 149 5.65 -11.47 -21.45
C VAL A 149 5.27 -12.42 -22.59
N ASP A 150 6.09 -12.49 -23.64
CA ASP A 150 5.76 -13.31 -24.82
C ASP A 150 5.87 -14.82 -24.57
N THR A 151 6.70 -15.24 -23.61
CA THR A 151 6.97 -16.66 -23.33
C THR A 151 5.86 -17.36 -22.54
N ASP A 152 5.09 -16.62 -21.74
CA ASP A 152 4.04 -17.18 -20.86
C ASP A 152 2.70 -16.41 -20.93
N ALA A 153 2.59 -15.47 -21.87
CA ALA A 153 1.41 -14.66 -22.15
C ALA A 153 0.91 -13.79 -20.98
N ARG A 154 1.70 -13.58 -19.92
CA ARG A 154 1.34 -12.63 -18.86
C ARG A 154 1.24 -11.21 -19.42
N THR A 155 0.25 -10.46 -18.96
CA THR A 155 -0.03 -9.08 -19.39
C THR A 155 -0.34 -8.19 -18.20
N ALA A 156 0.07 -6.92 -18.30
CA ALA A 156 -0.40 -5.90 -17.39
C ALA A 156 -1.91 -5.74 -17.55
N ALA A 157 -2.63 -5.68 -16.43
CA ALA A 157 -4.08 -5.57 -16.42
C ALA A 157 -4.56 -4.77 -15.21
N GLN A 158 -5.70 -4.10 -15.35
CA GLN A 158 -6.30 -3.30 -14.28
C GLN A 158 -7.80 -3.58 -14.15
N LEU A 159 -8.33 -3.38 -12.95
CA LEU A 159 -9.76 -3.46 -12.71
C LEU A 159 -10.49 -2.40 -13.55
N ASN A 160 -11.60 -2.81 -14.15
CA ASN A 160 -12.42 -1.93 -14.97
C ASN A 160 -12.95 -0.74 -14.16
N GLY A 161 -12.74 0.48 -14.69
CA GLY A 161 -13.04 1.72 -13.99
C GLY A 161 -12.87 2.96 -14.88
N ASN A 162 -13.13 4.12 -14.27
CA ASN A 162 -13.02 5.44 -14.88
C ASN A 162 -12.62 6.48 -13.82
N GLU A 163 -12.73 7.77 -14.17
CA GLU A 163 -12.32 8.88 -13.30
C GLU A 163 -13.16 9.04 -12.00
N PHE A 164 -14.25 8.29 -11.85
CA PHE A 164 -15.15 8.37 -10.70
C PHE A 164 -15.13 7.12 -9.81
N GLY A 165 -14.35 6.09 -10.18
CA GLY A 165 -14.33 4.82 -9.48
C GLY A 165 -14.10 3.63 -10.40
N ASN A 166 -14.01 2.46 -9.79
CA ASN A 166 -13.91 1.18 -10.48
C ASN A 166 -15.02 0.23 -10.06
N ASP A 167 -14.98 -0.99 -10.59
CA ASP A 167 -16.00 -2.00 -10.29
C ASP A 167 -16.02 -2.40 -8.80
N LEU A 168 -14.94 -2.25 -8.04
CA LEU A 168 -14.93 -2.46 -6.59
C LEU A 168 -15.76 -1.39 -5.88
N ILE A 169 -15.54 -0.11 -6.19
CA ILE A 169 -16.32 1.01 -5.64
C ILE A 169 -17.81 0.87 -5.96
N LYS A 170 -18.16 0.42 -7.17
CA LYS A 170 -19.57 0.16 -7.55
C LYS A 170 -20.22 -0.94 -6.72
N GLU A 171 -19.47 -1.95 -6.29
CA GLU A 171 -19.97 -3.01 -5.43
C GLU A 171 -20.11 -2.53 -3.97
N ILE A 172 -19.17 -1.71 -3.48
CA ILE A 172 -19.23 -1.14 -2.12
C ILE A 172 -20.37 -0.12 -2.00
N ALA A 173 -20.70 0.62 -3.06
CA ALA A 173 -21.83 1.56 -3.07
C ALA A 173 -23.20 0.89 -2.83
N LYS A 174 -23.27 -0.44 -2.90
CA LYS A 174 -24.47 -1.24 -2.61
C LYS A 174 -24.47 -1.83 -1.19
N ASP A 175 -23.38 -1.68 -0.44
CA ASP A 175 -23.22 -2.26 0.89
C ASP A 175 -23.71 -1.27 1.96
N ASP A 176 -24.75 -1.67 2.69
CA ASP A 176 -25.41 -0.83 3.68
C ASP A 176 -24.50 -0.42 4.86
N GLN A 177 -23.42 -1.15 5.10
CA GLN A 177 -22.47 -0.81 6.16
C GLN A 177 -21.45 0.22 5.71
N LEU A 178 -21.12 0.28 4.41
CA LEU A 178 -19.95 1.00 3.91
C LEU A 178 -20.24 2.10 2.88
N LYS A 179 -21.40 2.07 2.20
CA LYS A 179 -21.72 3.02 1.12
C LYS A 179 -21.58 4.48 1.51
N ASP A 180 -21.93 4.84 2.74
CA ASP A 180 -21.87 6.23 3.21
C ASP A 180 -20.44 6.70 3.47
N PHE A 181 -19.50 5.79 3.74
CA PHE A 181 -18.09 6.11 3.92
C PHE A 181 -17.37 6.40 2.60
N LEU A 182 -17.93 6.00 1.46
CA LEU A 182 -17.45 6.43 0.13
C LEU A 182 -17.66 7.92 -0.12
N LEU A 183 -18.54 8.58 0.65
CA LEU A 183 -18.81 10.01 0.56
C LEU A 183 -17.92 10.84 1.50
N ILE A 184 -17.14 10.18 2.35
CA ILE A 184 -16.29 10.81 3.36
C ILE A 184 -14.84 10.79 2.85
N PRO A 185 -14.08 11.89 2.97
CA PRO A 185 -12.66 11.90 2.64
C PRO A 185 -11.84 10.94 3.51
N SER A 186 -10.74 10.41 2.98
CA SER A 186 -9.91 9.42 3.68
C SER A 186 -9.41 9.90 5.04
N LYS A 187 -8.88 11.13 5.11
CA LYS A 187 -8.39 11.77 6.35
C LYS A 187 -9.50 12.17 7.34
N ASP A 188 -10.76 11.91 7.02
CA ASP A 188 -11.93 12.09 7.88
C ASP A 188 -12.56 10.74 8.28
N ASN A 189 -11.79 9.63 8.26
CA ASN A 189 -12.27 8.25 8.47
C ASN A 189 -13.17 7.72 7.34
N GLY A 190 -13.05 8.29 6.14
CA GLY A 190 -13.68 7.79 4.93
C GLY A 190 -13.01 6.54 4.39
N PHE A 191 -13.55 6.01 3.29
CA PHE A 191 -12.99 4.85 2.61
C PHE A 191 -11.57 5.10 2.12
N ASP A 192 -10.63 4.25 2.52
CA ASP A 192 -9.22 4.37 2.15
C ASP A 192 -8.50 3.03 2.24
N ILE A 193 -7.96 2.56 1.11
CA ILE A 193 -7.16 1.33 1.02
C ILE A 193 -5.69 1.71 1.20
N GLU A 194 -5.02 1.10 2.17
CA GLU A 194 -3.57 1.27 2.34
C GLU A 194 -2.82 -0.08 2.28
N GLY A 195 -3.36 -1.14 2.87
CA GLY A 195 -2.70 -2.45 2.82
C GLY A 195 -3.07 -3.29 1.60
N LEU A 196 -2.10 -4.03 1.07
CA LEU A 196 -2.33 -5.01 0.00
C LEU A 196 -1.48 -6.26 0.20
N VAL A 197 -2.10 -7.44 0.11
CA VAL A 197 -1.36 -8.70 0.07
C VAL A 197 -2.04 -9.75 -0.81
N VAL A 198 -1.27 -10.71 -1.32
CA VAL A 198 -1.76 -11.82 -2.16
C VAL A 198 -1.81 -13.10 -1.34
N ILE A 199 -2.95 -13.81 -1.38
CA ILE A 199 -3.12 -15.14 -0.77
C ILE A 199 -3.74 -16.09 -1.81
N GLY A 200 -2.90 -16.94 -2.41
CA GLY A 200 -3.31 -17.77 -3.53
C GLY A 200 -3.73 -16.91 -4.73
N SER A 201 -4.96 -17.08 -5.22
CA SER A 201 -5.53 -16.22 -6.27
C SER A 201 -6.22 -14.95 -5.75
N ARG A 202 -6.32 -14.81 -4.43
CA ARG A 202 -7.07 -13.73 -3.77
C ARG A 202 -6.15 -12.58 -3.39
N LEU A 203 -6.72 -11.38 -3.31
CA LEU A 203 -6.08 -10.22 -2.73
C LEU A 203 -6.80 -9.84 -1.45
N LEU A 204 -6.03 -9.45 -0.45
CA LEU A 204 -6.55 -8.73 0.71
C LEU A 204 -6.23 -7.25 0.56
N LEU A 205 -7.23 -6.42 0.83
CA LEU A 205 -7.13 -4.96 0.84
C LEU A 205 -7.40 -4.47 2.25
N GLY A 206 -6.38 -3.97 2.93
CA GLY A 206 -6.48 -3.39 4.26
C GLY A 206 -6.97 -1.96 4.20
N LEU A 207 -8.00 -1.63 4.99
CA LEU A 207 -8.52 -0.27 5.05
C LEU A 207 -7.91 0.51 6.21
N ARG A 208 -7.36 1.69 5.92
CA ARG A 208 -7.14 2.71 6.95
C ARG A 208 -8.45 3.19 7.50
N GLY A 209 -9.38 3.47 6.60
CA GLY A 209 -10.71 3.95 6.94
C GLY A 209 -11.76 3.25 6.07
N PRO A 210 -12.96 3.03 6.60
CA PRO A 210 -13.41 3.39 7.94
C PRO A 210 -13.00 2.39 9.01
N VAL A 211 -12.80 2.90 10.23
CA VAL A 211 -12.83 2.07 11.46
C VAL A 211 -14.20 2.20 12.13
N LEU A 212 -14.87 1.06 12.36
CA LEU A 212 -16.25 1.00 12.84
C LEU A 212 -16.28 0.64 14.32
N ARG A 213 -16.47 1.63 15.21
CA ARG A 213 -16.53 1.41 16.67
C ARG A 213 -15.31 0.60 17.19
N GLY A 214 -14.12 0.90 16.67
CA GLY A 214 -12.88 0.21 17.06
C GLY A 214 -12.43 -0.90 16.11
N TRP A 215 -13.26 -1.30 15.15
CA TRP A 215 -13.00 -2.43 14.25
C TRP A 215 -12.46 -1.96 12.89
N ALA A 216 -11.26 -2.39 12.55
CA ALA A 216 -10.67 -2.24 11.23
C ALA A 216 -11.27 -3.25 10.26
N ILE A 217 -11.17 -2.96 8.96
CA ILE A 217 -11.74 -3.79 7.89
C ILE A 217 -10.64 -4.20 6.93
N VAL A 218 -10.62 -5.49 6.58
CA VAL A 218 -9.86 -6.03 5.46
C VAL A 218 -10.86 -6.61 4.47
N PHE A 219 -10.80 -6.20 3.21
CA PHE A 219 -11.54 -6.87 2.14
C PHE A 219 -10.76 -8.03 1.59
N GLU A 220 -11.45 -9.11 1.27
CA GLU A 220 -10.96 -10.15 0.39
C GLU A 220 -11.65 -10.03 -0.97
N ILE A 221 -10.87 -10.00 -2.04
CA ILE A 221 -11.34 -10.00 -3.42
C ILE A 221 -10.61 -11.06 -4.24
N GLU A 222 -11.20 -11.50 -5.34
CA GLU A 222 -10.54 -12.41 -6.27
C GLU A 222 -10.66 -11.90 -7.70
N PRO A 223 -9.68 -11.12 -8.18
CA PRO A 223 -9.68 -10.62 -9.54
C PRO A 223 -9.30 -11.72 -10.55
N GLU A 224 -9.97 -11.74 -11.69
CA GLU A 224 -9.62 -12.57 -12.84
C GLU A 224 -9.60 -11.74 -14.12
N LEU A 225 -8.89 -12.24 -15.13
CA LEU A 225 -8.90 -11.59 -16.44
C LEU A 225 -10.28 -11.75 -17.09
N SER A 226 -10.81 -10.68 -17.65
CA SER A 226 -12.03 -10.73 -18.45
C SER A 226 -11.85 -11.67 -19.64
N LYS A 227 -12.87 -12.48 -19.96
CA LYS A 227 -12.81 -13.42 -21.10
C LYS A 227 -12.62 -12.71 -22.45
N ASP A 228 -13.07 -11.45 -22.54
CA ASP A 228 -13.09 -10.67 -23.76
C ASP A 228 -11.97 -9.62 -23.82
N SER A 229 -11.01 -9.65 -22.88
CA SER A 229 -9.90 -8.69 -22.83
C SER A 229 -8.59 -9.32 -22.33
N THR A 230 -7.46 -8.71 -22.69
CA THR A 230 -6.13 -9.10 -22.22
C THR A 230 -5.55 -8.15 -21.18
N ASP A 231 -6.23 -7.05 -20.87
CA ASP A 231 -5.78 -5.98 -19.97
C ASP A 231 -6.84 -5.52 -18.96
N THR A 232 -8.03 -6.14 -18.97
CA THR A 232 -9.13 -5.82 -18.05
C THR A 232 -9.32 -6.94 -17.04
N LEU A 233 -9.27 -6.59 -15.76
CA LEU A 233 -9.67 -7.46 -14.66
C LEU A 233 -11.16 -7.29 -14.32
N VAL A 234 -11.78 -8.36 -13.86
CA VAL A 234 -13.12 -8.40 -13.26
C VAL A 234 -13.05 -9.15 -11.92
N LEU A 235 -13.96 -8.86 -10.99
CA LEU A 235 -13.97 -9.51 -9.67
C LEU A 235 -14.89 -10.73 -9.67
N LYS A 236 -14.43 -11.87 -9.16
CA LYS A 236 -15.29 -13.05 -8.95
C LYS A 236 -16.31 -12.79 -7.82
N LYS A 237 -17.37 -13.59 -7.81
CA LYS A 237 -18.39 -13.58 -6.76
C LYS A 237 -18.00 -14.55 -5.64
N ILE A 238 -17.28 -14.03 -4.65
CA ILE A 238 -16.78 -14.84 -3.52
C ILE A 238 -17.53 -14.56 -2.22
N GLY A 239 -18.25 -13.45 -2.14
CA GLY A 239 -18.97 -13.03 -0.94
C GLY A 239 -20.39 -13.58 -0.83
N PRO A 240 -21.03 -13.39 0.34
CA PRO A 240 -22.43 -13.71 0.56
C PRO A 240 -23.34 -13.06 -0.50
N ASP A 241 -24.42 -13.73 -0.84
CA ASP A 241 -25.43 -13.29 -1.82
C ASP A 241 -24.86 -12.92 -3.20
N GLY A 242 -23.72 -13.51 -3.57
CA GLY A 242 -23.05 -13.26 -4.84
C GLY A 242 -22.32 -11.92 -4.90
N ARG A 243 -22.04 -11.30 -3.75
CA ARG A 243 -21.17 -10.12 -3.65
C ARG A 243 -19.76 -10.44 -4.15
N ARG A 244 -19.08 -9.44 -4.71
CA ARG A 244 -17.75 -9.62 -5.31
C ARG A 244 -16.56 -9.49 -4.35
N TYR A 245 -16.86 -9.46 -3.05
CA TYR A 245 -15.87 -9.37 -1.98
C TYR A 245 -16.42 -9.93 -0.67
N ARG A 246 -15.52 -10.33 0.23
CA ARG A 246 -15.79 -10.60 1.65
C ARG A 246 -15.17 -9.50 2.52
N LYS A 247 -15.73 -9.29 3.71
CA LYS A 247 -15.20 -8.38 4.74
C LYS A 247 -14.71 -9.20 5.93
N HIS A 248 -13.57 -8.81 6.46
CA HIS A 248 -13.02 -9.34 7.69
C HIS A 248 -12.78 -8.19 8.65
N PHE A 249 -13.22 -8.33 9.89
CA PHE A 249 -13.15 -7.28 10.90
C PHE A 249 -12.10 -7.63 11.93
N PHE A 250 -11.21 -6.69 12.23
CA PHE A 250 -10.13 -6.88 13.21
C PHE A 250 -10.26 -5.86 14.34
N GLU A 251 -10.21 -6.33 15.58
CA GLU A 251 -10.20 -5.47 16.77
C GLU A 251 -8.80 -4.86 16.99
N LEU A 252 -8.43 -3.90 16.13
CA LEU A 252 -7.13 -3.21 16.20
C LEU A 252 -7.15 -2.02 17.17
N ASN A 253 -8.03 -2.06 18.18
CA ASN A 253 -8.17 -1.03 19.22
C ASN A 253 -8.40 0.39 18.67
N GLY A 254 -9.18 0.53 17.60
CA GLY A 254 -9.46 1.83 16.97
C GLY A 254 -8.44 2.30 15.96
N LEU A 255 -7.40 1.49 15.69
CA LEU A 255 -6.46 1.73 14.60
C LEU A 255 -7.00 1.18 13.27
N GLY A 256 -6.67 1.83 12.17
CA GLY A 256 -6.90 1.34 10.81
C GLY A 256 -5.70 0.58 10.29
N VAL A 257 -5.86 -0.15 9.18
CA VAL A 257 -4.77 -0.85 8.50
C VAL A 257 -3.97 0.16 7.66
N ARG A 258 -2.67 0.17 7.86
CA ARG A 258 -1.66 0.95 7.14
C ARG A 258 -0.99 0.12 6.05
N ASP A 259 -0.61 -1.11 6.37
CA ASP A 259 -0.10 -2.06 5.38
C ASP A 259 -0.34 -3.51 5.82
N LEU A 260 -0.24 -4.43 4.87
CA LEU A 260 -0.34 -5.87 5.07
C LEU A 260 0.90 -6.58 4.55
N CYS A 261 1.38 -7.59 5.27
CA CYS A 261 2.51 -8.39 4.84
C CYS A 261 2.32 -9.86 5.26
N ILE A 262 2.71 -10.83 4.42
CA ILE A 262 2.76 -12.24 4.84
C ILE A 262 4.13 -12.56 5.44
N SER A 263 4.15 -13.21 6.61
CA SER A 263 5.32 -13.90 7.15
C SER A 263 4.99 -15.38 7.34
N GLY A 264 5.57 -16.25 6.51
CA GLY A 264 5.19 -17.67 6.50
C GLY A 264 3.72 -17.86 6.13
N ASP A 265 2.93 -18.42 7.05
CA ASP A 265 1.48 -18.59 6.90
C ASP A 265 0.68 -17.47 7.60
N ASP A 266 1.35 -16.55 8.29
CA ASP A 266 0.74 -15.54 9.13
C ASP A 266 0.53 -14.21 8.39
N LEU A 267 -0.55 -13.51 8.75
CA LEU A 267 -0.78 -12.14 8.31
C LEU A 267 -0.20 -11.16 9.34
N LEU A 268 0.70 -10.29 8.88
CA LEU A 268 1.14 -9.11 9.61
C LEU A 268 0.33 -7.89 9.17
N ILE A 269 -0.12 -7.10 10.14
CA ILE A 269 -0.92 -5.90 9.94
C ILE A 269 -0.19 -4.73 10.58
N LEU A 270 0.33 -3.81 9.77
CA LEU A 270 0.72 -2.50 10.27
C LEU A 270 -0.56 -1.71 10.50
N ALA A 271 -0.74 -1.17 11.70
CA ALA A 271 -1.95 -0.46 12.09
C ALA A 271 -1.63 0.89 12.73
N GLY A 272 -2.39 1.91 12.35
CA GLY A 272 -2.17 3.30 12.78
C GLY A 272 -3.44 4.15 12.80
N PRO A 273 -3.36 5.44 13.16
CA PRO A 273 -4.52 6.33 13.26
C PRO A 273 -5.28 6.49 11.94
N THR A 274 -6.61 6.63 11.96
CA THR A 274 -7.38 6.75 10.70
C THR A 274 -7.47 8.16 10.13
N MET A 275 -7.09 9.18 10.88
CA MET A 275 -7.14 10.59 10.48
C MET A 275 -5.74 11.22 10.58
N GLU A 276 -5.62 12.50 10.23
CA GLU A 276 -4.36 13.27 10.29
C GLU A 276 -3.98 13.64 11.75
N LEU A 277 -3.78 12.63 12.61
CA LEU A 277 -3.31 12.77 13.98
C LEU A 277 -2.10 11.86 14.25
N ASP A 278 -1.22 12.33 15.12
CA ASP A 278 -0.17 11.48 15.70
C ASP A 278 -0.80 10.51 16.71
N GLY A 279 -0.42 9.24 16.63
CA GLY A 279 -0.97 8.23 17.53
C GLY A 279 -0.25 6.89 17.45
N PRO A 280 -0.67 5.92 18.28
CA PRO A 280 -0.04 4.62 18.36
C PRO A 280 0.04 3.94 16.99
N VAL A 281 1.21 3.39 16.68
CA VAL A 281 1.43 2.54 15.51
C VAL A 281 1.92 1.18 15.99
N LYS A 282 1.30 0.11 15.51
CA LYS A 282 1.58 -1.26 15.96
C LYS A 282 1.64 -2.21 14.78
N VAL A 283 2.45 -3.25 14.91
CA VAL A 283 2.39 -4.42 14.03
C VAL A 283 1.70 -5.54 14.79
N PHE A 284 0.57 -5.99 14.26
CA PHE A 284 -0.16 -7.17 14.75
C PHE A 284 0.18 -8.38 13.89
N ARG A 285 0.18 -9.56 14.49
CA ARG A 285 0.23 -10.84 13.80
C ARG A 285 -1.06 -11.61 14.04
N TRP A 286 -1.59 -12.20 12.98
CA TRP A 286 -2.71 -13.11 13.01
C TRP A 286 -2.32 -14.45 12.37
N HIS A 287 -2.45 -15.52 13.15
CA HIS A 287 -2.12 -16.90 12.75
C HIS A 287 -3.29 -17.66 12.09
N GLY A 288 -4.42 -16.98 11.86
CA GLY A 288 -5.60 -17.62 11.29
C GLY A 288 -5.53 -17.73 9.78
N ASP A 289 -6.47 -18.49 9.22
CA ASP A 289 -6.66 -18.62 7.78
C ASP A 289 -7.94 -17.89 7.34
N PHE A 290 -7.91 -17.37 6.11
CA PHE A 290 -9.12 -16.85 5.47
C PHE A 290 -9.93 -18.02 4.90
N ALA A 291 -10.82 -18.56 5.74
CA ALA A 291 -11.87 -19.49 5.33
C ALA A 291 -12.75 -18.90 4.22
N GLU A 292 -13.64 -19.71 3.63
CA GLU A 292 -14.57 -19.26 2.58
C GLU A 292 -15.73 -18.38 3.10
N GLU A 293 -15.58 -17.75 4.26
CA GLU A 293 -16.59 -16.95 4.96
C GLU A 293 -16.00 -15.65 5.52
N GLU A 294 -16.86 -14.67 5.81
CA GLU A 294 -16.47 -13.45 6.52
C GLU A 294 -16.10 -13.75 7.98
N SER A 295 -15.19 -12.98 8.56
CA SER A 295 -14.70 -13.23 9.92
C SER A 295 -14.62 -11.98 10.78
N VAL A 296 -14.68 -12.18 12.10
CA VAL A 296 -14.49 -11.18 13.14
C VAL A 296 -13.39 -11.68 14.07
N ILE A 297 -12.25 -10.99 14.09
CA ILE A 297 -11.04 -11.37 14.80
C ILE A 297 -10.89 -10.46 16.01
N PHE A 298 -10.98 -11.05 17.20
CA PHE A 298 -10.84 -10.34 18.47
C PHE A 298 -9.38 -10.13 18.86
N SER A 299 -9.14 -9.17 19.74
CA SER A 299 -7.80 -8.79 20.21
C SER A 299 -7.02 -9.93 20.90
N ASP A 300 -7.70 -10.91 21.48
CA ASP A 300 -7.07 -12.10 22.10
C ASP A 300 -6.58 -13.14 21.07
N GLN A 301 -6.98 -13.01 19.81
CA GLN A 301 -6.51 -13.80 18.68
C GLN A 301 -5.35 -13.12 17.92
N LEU A 302 -4.92 -11.93 18.39
CA LEU A 302 -3.89 -11.12 17.75
C LEU A 302 -2.67 -11.01 18.67
N GLU A 303 -1.50 -11.27 18.11
CA GLU A 303 -0.23 -10.98 18.77
C GLU A 303 0.22 -9.57 18.42
N ILE A 304 0.63 -8.76 19.40
CA ILE A 304 1.35 -7.50 19.13
C ILE A 304 2.82 -7.84 18.95
N VAL A 305 3.29 -7.82 17.71
CA VAL A 305 4.68 -8.11 17.35
C VAL A 305 5.60 -6.99 17.82
N MET A 306 5.17 -5.73 17.60
CA MET A 306 5.92 -4.55 18.01
C MET A 306 5.07 -3.28 18.01
N GLU A 307 5.57 -2.26 18.73
CA GLU A 307 5.12 -0.88 18.59
C GLU A 307 6.14 -0.11 17.73
N VAL A 308 5.67 0.60 16.72
CA VAL A 308 6.52 1.39 15.83
C VAL A 308 6.65 2.81 16.42
N PRO A 309 7.87 3.31 16.66
CA PRO A 309 8.06 4.66 17.17
C PRO A 309 7.55 5.71 16.17
N PHE A 310 6.80 6.69 16.68
CA PHE A 310 6.32 7.87 15.94
C PHE A 310 6.66 9.15 16.73
N GLY A 311 6.63 10.30 16.06
CA GLY A 311 6.85 11.61 16.65
C GLY A 311 5.65 12.54 16.46
N GLN A 312 5.78 13.78 16.95
CA GLN A 312 4.76 14.80 16.70
C GLN A 312 4.92 15.35 15.28
N GLY A 313 3.97 15.07 14.40
CA GLY A 313 3.95 15.45 12.99
C GLY A 313 5.05 14.81 12.14
N VAL A 314 5.68 13.73 12.62
CA VAL A 314 6.79 13.04 11.93
C VAL A 314 6.82 11.55 12.27
N ASP A 315 7.54 10.79 11.47
CA ASP A 315 7.70 9.35 11.55
C ASP A 315 6.35 8.60 11.49
N HIS A 316 5.49 9.03 10.57
CA HIS A 316 4.24 8.35 10.23
C HIS A 316 4.56 7.14 9.37
N ALA A 317 4.50 5.95 9.97
CA ALA A 317 4.78 4.71 9.26
C ALA A 317 3.59 4.33 8.37
N GLU A 318 3.87 4.04 7.11
CA GLU A 318 2.84 3.73 6.09
C GLU A 318 3.07 2.35 5.48
N GLY A 319 4.29 2.04 5.00
CA GLY A 319 4.60 0.76 4.35
C GLY A 319 5.48 -0.19 5.18
N MET A 320 5.32 -1.51 4.96
CA MET A 320 6.06 -2.57 5.64
C MET A 320 6.33 -3.80 4.75
N CYS A 321 7.53 -4.37 4.83
CA CYS A 321 7.78 -5.70 4.23
C CYS A 321 8.82 -6.56 4.97
N ILE A 322 8.62 -7.88 4.99
CA ILE A 322 9.55 -8.87 4.42
C ILE A 322 10.98 -8.42 4.10
N PHE A 323 11.92 -8.30 5.05
CA PHE A 323 13.31 -7.96 4.75
C PHE A 323 14.31 -9.04 5.15
N GLY A 324 15.32 -9.25 4.29
CA GLY A 324 16.44 -10.15 4.52
C GLY A 324 17.66 -9.78 3.66
N THR A 325 18.82 -10.29 4.05
CA THR A 325 20.07 -10.13 3.29
C THR A 325 20.14 -11.15 2.16
N GLY A 326 20.51 -10.72 0.96
CA GLY A 326 20.54 -11.58 -0.24
C GLY A 326 19.15 -11.79 -0.88
N GLU A 327 18.93 -12.97 -1.46
CA GLU A 327 17.68 -13.34 -2.14
C GLU A 327 16.64 -14.02 -1.24
N GLN A 328 17.01 -14.38 -0.01
CA GLN A 328 16.13 -15.07 0.94
C GLN A 328 15.34 -14.06 1.77
N ALA A 329 14.07 -14.37 2.02
CA ALA A 329 13.30 -13.68 3.04
C ALA A 329 14.03 -13.84 4.40
N GLY A 330 14.24 -12.73 5.08
CA GLY A 330 14.91 -12.71 6.37
C GLY A 330 13.92 -12.66 7.53
N ASP A 331 14.49 -12.47 8.71
CA ASP A 331 13.80 -12.27 9.99
C ASP A 331 13.78 -10.78 10.36
N GLU A 332 13.67 -9.89 9.37
CA GLU A 332 13.53 -8.46 9.60
C GLU A 332 12.29 -7.87 8.93
N LEU A 333 11.72 -6.85 9.57
CA LEU A 333 10.70 -5.99 8.98
C LEU A 333 11.34 -4.65 8.62
N LEU A 334 11.27 -4.31 7.33
CA LEU A 334 11.52 -2.95 6.88
C LEU A 334 10.24 -2.14 7.06
N ILE A 335 10.35 -0.96 7.69
CA ILE A 335 9.26 0.01 7.80
C ILE A 335 9.71 1.33 7.19
N VAL A 336 8.86 1.86 6.30
CA VAL A 336 9.03 3.15 5.62
C VAL A 336 8.00 4.16 6.12
N TYR A 337 8.22 5.44 5.81
CA TYR A 337 7.47 6.54 6.40
C TYR A 337 7.02 7.53 5.33
N ASP A 338 5.75 7.95 5.38
CA ASP A 338 5.25 9.08 4.58
C ASP A 338 5.93 10.37 5.06
N VAL A 339 5.73 10.72 6.33
CA VAL A 339 6.30 11.93 6.93
C VAL A 339 7.59 11.63 7.69
N ALA A 340 8.66 11.29 7.00
CA ALA A 340 9.96 11.03 7.65
C ALA A 340 10.49 12.27 8.40
N ALA A 341 10.94 12.09 9.65
CA ALA A 341 11.55 13.18 10.40
C ALA A 341 12.85 13.70 9.74
N GLN A 342 13.17 14.97 9.94
CA GLN A 342 14.38 15.59 9.38
C GLN A 342 15.68 14.85 9.73
N ARG A 343 15.76 14.24 10.92
CA ARG A 343 16.94 13.45 11.34
C ARG A 343 17.20 12.20 10.49
N ARG A 344 16.17 11.69 9.79
CA ARG A 344 16.28 10.55 8.88
C ARG A 344 16.76 10.96 7.49
N LYS A 345 16.66 12.25 7.14
CA LYS A 345 17.01 12.77 5.81
C LYS A 345 18.49 13.12 5.80
N LEU A 346 19.26 12.40 5.00
CA LEU A 346 20.70 12.58 4.89
C LEU A 346 21.03 13.23 3.54
N GLY A 347 21.63 14.42 3.57
CA GLY A 347 21.87 15.21 2.36
C GLY A 347 20.56 15.58 1.66
N ASP A 348 20.56 15.58 0.32
CA ASP A 348 19.41 15.99 -0.49
C ASP A 348 18.58 14.82 -1.02
N THR A 349 19.14 13.62 -1.07
CA THR A 349 18.57 12.47 -1.80
C THR A 349 18.26 11.26 -0.95
N ASP A 350 18.80 11.19 0.27
CA ASP A 350 18.79 9.96 1.05
C ASP A 350 17.84 10.08 2.25
N VAL A 351 17.20 8.96 2.61
CA VAL A 351 16.34 8.84 3.80
C VAL A 351 16.51 7.48 4.47
N GLU A 352 16.53 7.47 5.81
CA GLU A 352 16.63 6.24 6.61
C GLU A 352 15.25 5.61 6.89
N ALA A 353 15.09 4.36 6.46
CA ALA A 353 14.03 3.46 6.89
C ALA A 353 14.49 2.59 8.06
N ASP A 354 13.55 2.06 8.84
CA ASP A 354 13.86 1.24 10.01
C ASP A 354 13.84 -0.25 9.65
N LEU A 355 14.87 -0.97 10.08
CA LEU A 355 14.93 -2.43 10.06
C LEU A 355 14.78 -2.95 11.47
N PHE A 356 13.74 -3.73 11.67
CA PHE A 356 13.37 -4.30 12.94
C PHE A 356 13.58 -5.80 12.92
N THR A 357 14.22 -6.34 13.97
CA THR A 357 14.18 -7.78 14.26
C THR A 357 13.18 -8.01 15.41
N PRO A 358 11.91 -8.31 15.11
CA PRO A 358 10.97 -8.87 16.07
C PRO A 358 11.56 -10.06 16.81
N ASN A 359 11.16 -10.25 18.07
CA ASN A 359 11.68 -11.37 18.86
C ASN A 359 11.24 -12.74 18.30
N GLN A 360 10.21 -12.77 17.43
CA GLN A 360 9.73 -13.91 16.63
C GLN A 360 9.10 -13.35 15.34
N LEU A 361 9.60 -13.73 14.16
CA LEU A 361 9.07 -13.31 12.85
C LEU A 361 8.37 -14.43 12.10
#